data_AF-A0A4Q7YH47-F1
#
_entry.id   AF-A0A4Q7YH47-F1
#
_cell.length_a   1.000
_cell.length_b   1.000
_cell.length_c   1.000
_cell.angle_alpha   90.00
_cell.angle_beta   90.00
_cell.angle_gamma   90.00
#
_symmetry.space_group_name_H-M   'P 1'
#
loop_
_entity.id
_entity.type
_entity.pdbx_description
1 polymer ?
#
loop_
_entity_poly.entity_id
_entity_poly.type
_entity_poly.pdbx_seq_one_letter_code
_entity_poly.pdbx_strand_id
1 'polypeptide(L)'
;MRTANIPALSVSPVASVVEGARRFAARNGLPTRDHWDYSRVVVTPDAVAKIGAAYMELPFIDNGAPAAWKAMREEVMRQLEFVTAPASRGGLGITVSVEDADPYDVTQPGGTRAFFDDVANGRMRVLSTAVTGSHFFFSDDENDAFRAVHDIFGHCGTGRGVDRHGEEAAYRKHALMFSPLARKALATETRGQNHAMIANGGEFQAQKVAILPKWARDFEAVRPASMADYRAALKQAAKMHASQGLAG
;
A
#
# COMPACT_ATOMS: atom_id res chain seq x y z
N MET A 1 -15.83 -29.25 7.33
CA MET A 1 -15.97 -28.28 6.21
C MET A 1 -14.62 -28.20 5.52
N ARG A 2 -14.46 -28.82 4.35
CA ARG A 2 -13.17 -28.82 3.63
C ARG A 2 -12.88 -27.39 3.16
N THR A 3 -11.77 -26.82 3.62
CA THR A 3 -11.21 -25.56 3.11
C THR A 3 -11.02 -25.73 1.60
N ALA A 4 -11.84 -25.04 0.81
CA ALA A 4 -11.55 -24.93 -0.62
C ALA A 4 -10.16 -24.30 -0.74
N ASN A 5 -9.24 -24.97 -1.44
CA ASN A 5 -7.94 -24.42 -1.80
C ASN A 5 -8.20 -23.19 -2.67
N ILE A 6 -8.19 -22.01 -2.04
CA ILE A 6 -8.15 -20.72 -2.71
C ILE A 6 -6.73 -20.62 -3.26
N PRO A 7 -6.54 -20.38 -4.56
CA PRO A 7 -5.19 -20.18 -5.12
C PRO A 7 -4.47 -19.09 -4.32
N ALA A 8 -3.23 -19.33 -3.93
CA ALA A 8 -2.42 -18.32 -3.26
C ALA A 8 -2.21 -17.14 -4.22
N LEU A 9 -2.93 -16.04 -3.99
CA LEU A 9 -2.85 -14.78 -4.73
C LEU A 9 -1.68 -13.92 -4.24
N SER A 10 -0.55 -14.54 -3.87
CA SER A 10 0.53 -13.83 -3.19
C SER A 10 1.85 -14.58 -3.26
N VAL A 11 2.95 -13.85 -3.35
CA VAL A 11 4.24 -14.35 -2.89
C VAL A 11 4.25 -14.37 -1.36
N SER A 12 5.19 -15.10 -0.76
CA SER A 12 5.31 -15.06 0.71
C SER A 12 5.73 -13.66 1.16
N PRO A 13 5.12 -13.11 2.24
CA PRO A 13 5.60 -11.86 2.84
C PRO A 13 7.08 -11.94 3.19
N VAL A 14 7.82 -10.84 3.03
CA VAL A 14 9.23 -10.77 3.39
C VAL A 14 9.37 -10.81 4.91
N ALA A 15 9.92 -11.91 5.44
CA ALA A 15 9.91 -12.17 6.88
C ALA A 15 10.59 -11.07 7.72
N SER A 16 11.73 -10.54 7.25
CA SER A 16 12.45 -9.44 7.91
C SER A 16 11.62 -8.16 8.00
N VAL A 17 10.79 -7.88 6.99
CA VAL A 17 9.87 -6.74 6.94
C VAL A 17 8.71 -6.96 7.91
N VAL A 18 8.10 -8.14 7.94
CA VAL A 18 6.99 -8.45 8.86
C VAL A 18 7.44 -8.28 10.31
N GLU A 19 8.62 -8.80 10.66
CA GLU A 19 9.19 -8.63 11.99
C GLU A 19 9.61 -7.18 12.25
N GLY A 20 10.20 -6.52 11.25
CA GLY A 20 10.51 -5.09 11.25
C GLY A 20 9.33 -4.21 11.63
N ALA A 21 8.20 -4.40 10.95
CA ALA A 21 6.96 -3.66 11.18
C ALA A 21 6.47 -3.83 12.63
N ARG A 22 6.55 -5.04 13.19
CA ARG A 22 6.20 -5.30 14.59
C ARG A 22 7.13 -4.56 15.56
N ARG A 23 8.44 -4.59 15.32
CA ARG A 23 9.43 -3.87 16.13
C ARG A 23 9.23 -2.36 16.06
N PHE A 24 8.99 -1.82 14.86
CA PHE A 24 8.67 -0.40 14.68
C PHE A 24 7.39 -0.03 15.44
N ALA A 25 6.32 -0.81 15.27
CA ALA A 25 5.06 -0.57 15.97
C ALA A 25 5.23 -0.58 17.49
N ALA A 26 5.95 -1.57 18.03
CA ALA A 26 6.22 -1.67 19.47
C ALA A 26 6.96 -0.44 20.00
N ARG A 27 7.99 0.04 19.30
CA ARG A 27 8.78 1.23 19.69
C ARG A 27 7.96 2.52 19.68
N ASN A 28 6.92 2.59 18.86
CA ASN A 28 6.10 3.78 18.68
C ASN A 28 4.73 3.69 19.39
N GLY A 29 4.52 2.68 20.25
CA GLY A 29 3.26 2.50 20.96
C GLY A 29 2.06 2.19 20.05
N LEU A 30 2.31 1.61 18.88
CA LEU A 30 1.31 1.24 17.89
C LEU A 30 0.91 -0.25 18.02
N PRO A 31 -0.22 -0.67 17.45
CA PRO A 31 -0.63 -2.07 17.48
C PRO A 31 0.42 -3.00 16.85
N THR A 32 0.91 -3.98 17.63
CA THR A 32 1.92 -4.96 17.19
C THR A 32 1.33 -6.24 16.61
N ARG A 33 0.05 -6.48 16.85
CA ARG A 33 -0.70 -7.61 16.29
C ARG A 33 -1.58 -7.12 15.15
N ASP A 34 -1.38 -7.69 13.96
CA ASP A 34 -2.44 -7.71 12.95
C ASP A 34 -3.29 -8.98 13.14
N HIS A 35 -4.56 -8.89 12.76
CA HIS A 35 -5.50 -10.01 12.78
C HIS A 35 -6.04 -10.30 11.37
N TRP A 36 -5.40 -9.74 10.35
CA TRP A 36 -5.88 -9.75 8.98
C TRP A 36 -5.15 -10.83 8.19
N ASP A 37 -5.90 -11.74 7.59
CA ASP A 37 -5.37 -12.60 6.54
C ASP A 37 -5.32 -11.81 5.22
N TYR A 38 -4.18 -11.18 4.94
CA TYR A 38 -4.01 -10.33 3.76
C TYR A 38 -4.17 -11.07 2.43
N SER A 39 -3.94 -12.39 2.42
CA SER A 39 -4.19 -13.23 1.23
C SER A 39 -5.67 -13.28 0.85
N ARG A 40 -6.56 -12.97 1.80
CA ARG A 40 -8.02 -12.97 1.63
C ARG A 40 -8.60 -11.60 1.37
N VAL A 41 -7.79 -10.54 1.34
CA VAL A 41 -8.27 -9.20 1.02
C VAL A 41 -8.77 -9.20 -0.43
N VAL A 42 -10.01 -8.76 -0.62
CA VAL A 42 -10.66 -8.71 -1.92
C VAL A 42 -11.47 -7.43 -1.97
N VAL A 43 -11.43 -6.77 -3.12
CA VAL A 43 -12.05 -5.46 -3.39
C VAL A 43 -12.98 -5.65 -4.57
N THR A 44 -14.27 -5.36 -4.38
CA THR A 44 -15.27 -5.47 -5.45
C THR A 44 -15.22 -4.25 -6.37
N PRO A 45 -15.65 -4.37 -7.64
CA PRO A 45 -15.82 -3.21 -8.52
C PRO A 45 -16.67 -2.10 -7.89
N ASP A 46 -17.74 -2.45 -7.18
CA ASP A 46 -18.61 -1.49 -6.50
C ASP A 46 -17.88 -0.71 -5.41
N ALA A 47 -17.01 -1.37 -4.65
CA ALA A 47 -16.18 -0.72 -3.64
C ALA A 47 -15.19 0.26 -4.29
N VAL A 48 -14.57 -0.14 -5.42
CA VAL A 48 -13.73 0.73 -6.25
C VAL A 48 -14.51 1.97 -6.68
N ALA A 49 -15.67 1.79 -7.32
CA ALA A 49 -16.47 2.90 -7.82
C ALA A 49 -16.91 3.85 -6.69
N LYS A 50 -17.39 3.30 -5.56
CA LYS A 50 -17.91 4.09 -4.44
C LYS A 50 -16.81 4.90 -3.75
N ILE A 51 -15.66 4.30 -3.46
CA ILE A 51 -14.54 4.99 -2.82
C ILE A 51 -13.88 5.97 -3.80
N GLY A 52 -13.75 5.60 -5.07
CA GLY A 52 -13.24 6.47 -6.12
C GLY A 52 -14.10 7.73 -6.28
N ALA A 53 -15.43 7.59 -6.31
CA ALA A 53 -16.34 8.73 -6.34
C ALA A 53 -16.15 9.65 -5.11
N ALA A 54 -16.05 9.07 -3.92
CA ALA A 54 -15.80 9.83 -2.70
C ALA A 54 -14.47 10.59 -2.72
N TYR A 55 -13.43 10.04 -3.35
CA TYR A 55 -12.17 10.75 -3.57
C TYR A 55 -12.35 11.91 -4.55
N MET A 56 -13.07 11.70 -5.66
CA MET A 56 -13.31 12.72 -6.68
C MET A 56 -14.07 13.93 -6.13
N GLU A 57 -15.00 13.72 -5.18
CA GLU A 57 -15.76 14.78 -4.50
C GLU A 57 -14.92 15.64 -3.53
N LEU A 58 -13.74 15.17 -3.10
CA LEU A 58 -12.89 15.95 -2.19
C LEU A 58 -12.38 17.24 -2.85
N PRO A 59 -12.22 18.35 -2.09
CA PRO A 59 -11.49 19.50 -2.59
C PRO A 59 -10.01 19.14 -2.81
N PHE A 60 -9.29 19.92 -3.62
CA PHE A 60 -7.84 19.77 -3.78
C PHE A 60 -7.09 19.94 -2.46
N ILE A 61 -7.53 20.91 -1.65
CA ILE A 61 -7.00 21.18 -0.31
C ILE A 61 -8.20 21.33 0.63
N ASP A 62 -8.28 20.48 1.64
CA ASP A 62 -9.24 20.57 2.73
C ASP A 62 -8.59 21.28 3.93
N ASN A 63 -9.25 22.30 4.46
CA ASN A 63 -8.77 23.05 5.64
C ASN A 63 -8.60 22.16 6.89
N GLY A 64 -9.33 21.04 6.98
CA GLY A 64 -9.21 20.07 8.08
C GLY A 64 -8.06 19.07 7.93
N ALA A 65 -7.41 19.01 6.77
CA ALA A 65 -6.39 18.04 6.43
C ALA A 65 -4.96 18.32 6.98
N PRO A 66 -4.46 19.57 7.13
CA PRO A 66 -3.05 19.83 7.37
C PRO A 66 -2.42 19.07 8.53
N ALA A 67 -3.14 18.94 9.66
CA ALA A 67 -2.63 18.22 10.83
C ALA A 67 -2.39 16.73 10.57
N ALA A 68 -3.29 16.08 9.82
CA ALA A 68 -3.15 14.68 9.46
C ALA A 68 -2.03 14.45 8.44
N TRP A 69 -1.91 15.34 7.46
CA TRP A 69 -0.86 15.27 6.43
C TRP A 69 0.53 15.55 6.99
N LYS A 70 0.65 16.52 7.91
CA LYS A 70 1.90 16.77 8.66
C LYS A 70 2.30 15.56 9.49
N ALA A 71 1.34 14.96 10.22
CA ALA A 71 1.60 13.74 10.98
C ALA A 71 2.04 12.58 10.08
N MET A 72 1.38 12.38 8.94
CA MET A 72 1.77 11.38 7.94
C MET A 72 3.20 11.58 7.44
N ARG A 73 3.56 12.81 7.05
CA ARG A 73 4.93 13.15 6.61
C ARG A 73 5.98 12.79 7.66
N GLU A 74 5.79 13.24 8.89
CA GLU A 74 6.73 12.95 9.97
C GLU A 74 6.86 11.45 10.26
N GLU A 75 5.74 10.73 10.18
CA GLU A 75 5.70 9.27 10.39
C GLU A 75 6.31 8.49 9.22
N VAL A 76 6.19 8.97 7.98
CA VAL A 76 6.89 8.43 6.81
C VAL A 76 8.40 8.57 7.00
N MET A 77 8.89 9.75 7.37
CA MET A 77 10.33 9.96 7.54
C MET A 77 10.91 9.12 8.68
N ARG A 78 10.18 8.94 9.79
CA ARG A 78 10.57 8.01 10.86
C ARG A 78 10.62 6.56 10.40
N GLN A 79 9.69 6.15 9.53
CA GLN A 79 9.71 4.82 8.94
C GLN A 79 10.92 4.64 8.01
N LEU A 80 11.23 5.63 7.17
CA LEU A 80 12.41 5.58 6.29
C LEU A 80 13.70 5.49 7.09
N GLU A 81 13.83 6.28 8.17
CA GLU A 81 14.97 6.19 9.09
C GLU A 81 15.11 4.78 9.66
N PHE A 82 14.01 4.17 10.10
CA PHE A 82 14.03 2.80 10.61
C PHE A 82 14.39 1.75 9.54
N VAL A 83 13.89 1.92 8.31
CA VAL A 83 14.19 1.06 7.16
C VAL A 83 15.70 1.09 6.85
N THR A 84 16.26 2.29 6.77
CA THR A 84 17.66 2.50 6.33
C THR A 84 18.68 2.34 7.46
N ALA A 85 18.26 2.50 8.72
CA ALA A 85 19.15 2.31 9.85
C ALA A 85 19.72 0.87 9.88
N PRO A 86 21.03 0.69 10.12
CA PRO A 86 21.64 -0.63 10.21
C PRO A 86 20.96 -1.54 11.24
N ALA A 87 20.97 -2.85 10.99
CA ALA A 87 20.47 -3.85 11.93
C ALA A 87 21.15 -3.75 13.31
N SER A 88 22.44 -3.36 13.35
CA SER A 88 23.19 -3.11 14.60
C SER A 88 22.64 -1.95 15.44
N ARG A 89 21.94 -1.00 14.82
CA ARG A 89 21.19 0.07 15.48
C ARG A 89 19.69 -0.25 15.61
N GLY A 90 19.33 -1.51 15.32
CA GLY A 90 17.96 -1.99 15.43
C GLY A 90 17.03 -1.54 14.31
N GLY A 91 17.54 -1.09 13.16
CA GLY A 91 16.75 -0.85 11.94
C GLY A 91 16.67 -2.10 11.05
N LEU A 92 16.26 -1.91 9.79
CA LEU A 92 16.21 -3.01 8.80
C LEU A 92 17.49 -3.15 7.97
N GLY A 93 18.30 -2.10 7.88
CA GLY A 93 19.51 -2.10 7.04
C GLY A 93 19.21 -2.24 5.55
N ILE A 94 18.02 -1.81 5.11
CA ILE A 94 17.64 -1.82 3.69
C ILE A 94 18.18 -0.55 3.04
N THR A 95 18.96 -0.72 1.97
CA THR A 95 19.40 0.39 1.13
C THR A 95 18.26 0.82 0.21
N VAL A 96 17.87 2.08 0.26
CA VAL A 96 16.86 2.66 -0.64
C VAL A 96 17.57 3.52 -1.69
N SER A 97 17.36 3.26 -2.97
CA SER A 97 17.78 4.12 -4.09
C SER A 97 16.58 4.62 -4.88
N VAL A 98 16.76 5.77 -5.53
CA VAL A 98 15.75 6.40 -6.38
C VAL A 98 16.23 6.32 -7.83
N GLU A 99 15.37 5.88 -8.72
CA GLU A 99 15.67 5.61 -10.13
C GLU A 99 14.69 6.36 -11.05
N ASP A 100 15.16 6.88 -12.18
CA ASP A 100 14.33 7.63 -13.14
C ASP A 100 13.50 6.73 -14.09
N ALA A 101 13.76 5.42 -14.07
CA ALA A 101 13.01 4.43 -14.84
C ALA A 101 12.39 3.40 -13.89
N ASP A 102 11.20 2.89 -14.22
CA ASP A 102 10.48 1.94 -13.37
C ASP A 102 11.33 0.68 -13.13
N PRO A 103 11.84 0.47 -11.89
CA PRO A 103 12.74 -0.65 -11.60
C PRO A 103 12.00 -1.99 -11.54
N TYR A 104 10.66 -1.97 -11.48
CA TYR A 104 9.79 -3.11 -11.21
C TYR A 104 8.59 -3.18 -12.16
N ASP A 105 8.80 -2.85 -13.45
CA ASP A 105 7.75 -2.86 -14.47
C ASP A 105 6.90 -4.13 -14.40
N VAL A 106 5.70 -3.98 -13.83
CA VAL A 106 4.78 -5.09 -13.54
C VAL A 106 4.09 -5.63 -14.80
N THR A 107 4.27 -4.96 -15.94
CA THR A 107 3.84 -5.46 -17.24
C THR A 107 4.79 -6.51 -17.80
N GLN A 108 6.03 -6.56 -17.29
CA GLN A 108 7.03 -7.55 -17.69
C GLN A 108 6.96 -8.81 -16.79
N PRO A 109 7.26 -9.99 -17.36
CA PRO A 109 7.39 -11.22 -16.58
C PRO A 109 8.38 -11.04 -15.42
N GLY A 110 7.91 -11.30 -14.20
CA GLY A 110 8.75 -11.25 -13.00
C GLY A 110 8.95 -9.86 -12.38
N GLY A 111 8.43 -8.78 -12.97
CA GLY A 111 8.58 -7.41 -12.42
C GLY A 111 8.06 -7.29 -10.99
N THR A 112 6.86 -7.81 -10.72
CA THR A 112 6.31 -7.86 -9.37
C THR A 112 7.16 -8.72 -8.42
N ARG A 113 7.76 -9.83 -8.88
CA ARG A 113 8.59 -10.70 -8.04
C ARG A 113 9.95 -10.07 -7.71
N ALA A 114 10.56 -9.40 -8.67
CA ALA A 114 11.86 -8.73 -8.52
C ALA A 114 11.84 -7.71 -7.38
N PHE A 115 10.72 -7.01 -7.22
CA PHE A 115 10.48 -6.12 -6.09
C PHE A 115 10.61 -6.82 -4.72
N PHE A 116 9.94 -7.97 -4.53
CA PHE A 116 10.03 -8.71 -3.26
C PHE A 116 11.43 -9.30 -3.03
N ASP A 117 12.06 -9.80 -4.09
CA ASP A 117 13.41 -10.36 -4.01
C ASP A 117 14.45 -9.29 -3.67
N ASP A 118 14.32 -8.08 -4.22
CA ASP A 118 15.15 -6.92 -3.87
C ASP A 118 15.07 -6.62 -2.36
N VAL A 119 13.86 -6.45 -1.82
CA VAL A 119 13.64 -6.12 -0.41
C VAL A 119 14.11 -7.25 0.51
N ALA A 120 13.89 -8.52 0.11
CA ALA A 120 14.41 -9.68 0.84
C ALA A 120 15.95 -9.71 0.89
N ASN A 121 16.61 -9.13 -0.10
CA ASN A 121 18.07 -8.99 -0.18
C ASN A 121 18.58 -7.64 0.34
N GLY A 122 17.77 -6.89 1.08
CA GLY A 122 18.21 -5.67 1.75
C GLY A 122 18.35 -4.44 0.84
N ARG A 123 17.65 -4.42 -0.29
CA ARG A 123 17.63 -3.25 -1.20
C ARG A 123 16.20 -2.90 -1.63
N MET A 124 15.95 -1.64 -1.92
CA MET A 124 14.69 -1.14 -2.49
C MET A 124 15.02 -0.07 -3.53
N ARG A 125 14.48 -0.19 -4.73
CA ARG A 125 14.59 0.83 -5.78
C ARG A 125 13.23 1.49 -5.94
N VAL A 126 13.18 2.82 -5.89
CA VAL A 126 11.94 3.58 -5.97
C VAL A 126 11.94 4.35 -7.27
N LEU A 127 10.86 4.27 -8.04
CA LEU A 127 10.68 5.16 -9.18
C LEU A 127 10.53 6.61 -8.69
N SER A 128 11.40 7.47 -9.19
CA SER A 128 11.57 8.88 -8.83
C SER A 128 10.30 9.70 -9.03
N THR A 129 9.89 10.40 -7.98
CA THR A 129 8.76 11.33 -8.02
C THR A 129 8.98 12.44 -9.03
N ALA A 130 10.25 12.89 -9.19
CA ALA A 130 10.61 13.95 -10.12
C ALA A 130 10.27 13.60 -11.58
N VAL A 131 10.21 12.31 -11.94
CA VAL A 131 9.86 11.86 -13.30
C VAL A 131 8.41 11.39 -13.43
N THR A 132 7.70 11.15 -12.32
CA THR A 132 6.29 10.71 -12.33
C THR A 132 5.28 11.84 -12.12
N GLY A 133 5.77 13.02 -11.72
CA GLY A 133 4.94 14.18 -11.41
C GLY A 133 4.91 14.45 -9.90
N SER A 134 5.50 15.58 -9.52
CA SER A 134 5.64 16.02 -8.12
C SER A 134 4.31 16.13 -7.39
N HIS A 135 4.37 15.86 -6.08
CA HIS A 135 3.28 16.12 -5.16
C HIS A 135 3.38 17.60 -4.68
N PHE A 136 2.27 18.32 -4.52
CA PHE A 136 2.33 19.75 -4.14
C PHE A 136 2.52 19.97 -2.62
N PHE A 137 2.17 19.00 -1.78
CA PHE A 137 2.51 18.96 -0.36
C PHE A 137 3.89 18.35 -0.06
N PHE A 138 4.16 17.10 -0.48
CA PHE A 138 5.46 16.47 -0.28
C PHE A 138 6.50 17.05 -1.23
N SER A 139 7.74 17.25 -0.77
CA SER A 139 8.85 17.33 -1.72
C SER A 139 9.03 16.01 -2.46
N ASP A 140 9.76 16.01 -3.58
CA ASP A 140 10.04 14.78 -4.33
C ASP A 140 10.70 13.72 -3.41
N ASP A 141 11.72 14.10 -2.62
CA ASP A 141 12.37 13.22 -1.65
C ASP A 141 11.40 12.66 -0.59
N GLU A 142 10.47 13.48 -0.09
CA GLU A 142 9.47 13.05 0.90
C GLU A 142 8.47 12.07 0.28
N ASN A 143 8.12 12.27 -0.98
CA ASN A 143 7.22 11.39 -1.70
C ASN A 143 7.91 10.08 -2.10
N ASP A 144 9.19 10.12 -2.48
CA ASP A 144 10.01 8.93 -2.71
C ASP A 144 10.18 8.12 -1.42
N ALA A 145 10.39 8.79 -0.29
CA ALA A 145 10.38 8.18 1.03
C ALA A 145 9.04 7.50 1.31
N PHE A 146 7.92 8.16 1.00
CA PHE A 146 6.58 7.62 1.18
C PHE A 146 6.35 6.36 0.33
N ARG A 147 6.67 6.42 -0.97
CA ARG A 147 6.62 5.28 -1.90
C ARG A 147 7.46 4.12 -1.36
N ALA A 148 8.70 4.37 -0.95
CA ALA A 148 9.59 3.35 -0.39
C ALA A 148 8.96 2.62 0.80
N VAL A 149 8.49 3.36 1.82
CA VAL A 149 7.97 2.75 3.04
C VAL A 149 6.62 2.09 2.82
N HIS A 150 5.80 2.60 1.89
CA HIS A 150 4.55 1.97 1.47
C HIS A 150 4.81 0.62 0.82
N ASP A 151 5.73 0.58 -0.13
CA ASP A 151 6.06 -0.65 -0.83
C ASP A 151 6.67 -1.67 0.12
N ILE A 152 7.66 -1.28 0.92
CA ILE A 152 8.29 -2.17 1.89
C ILE A 152 7.26 -2.66 2.91
N PHE A 153 6.62 -1.80 3.69
CA PHE A 153 5.78 -2.26 4.80
C PHE A 153 4.39 -2.74 4.38
N GLY A 154 3.86 -2.21 3.28
CA GLY A 154 2.58 -2.60 2.70
C GLY A 154 2.73 -3.85 1.83
N HIS A 155 3.30 -3.71 0.64
CA HIS A 155 3.38 -4.81 -0.33
C HIS A 155 4.26 -5.95 0.17
N CYS A 156 5.53 -5.70 0.51
CA CYS A 156 6.42 -6.74 1.02
C CYS A 156 5.98 -7.30 2.39
N GLY A 157 5.31 -6.49 3.21
CA GLY A 157 4.70 -6.92 4.47
C GLY A 157 3.47 -7.81 4.32
N THR A 158 2.82 -7.81 3.15
CA THR A 158 1.62 -8.63 2.86
C THR A 158 1.85 -9.73 1.83
N GLY A 159 2.93 -9.67 1.05
CA GLY A 159 3.18 -10.58 -0.06
C GLY A 159 2.32 -10.31 -1.30
N ARG A 160 1.68 -9.13 -1.35
CA ARG A 160 0.65 -8.80 -2.33
C ARG A 160 1.16 -7.74 -3.31
N GLY A 161 0.91 -7.94 -4.60
CA GLY A 161 1.34 -7.02 -5.66
C GLY A 161 0.53 -5.71 -5.69
N VAL A 162 0.58 -5.02 -6.84
CA VAL A 162 0.00 -3.68 -7.05
C VAL A 162 -1.37 -3.70 -7.74
N ASP A 163 -2.02 -4.86 -7.80
CA ASP A 163 -3.41 -4.90 -8.27
C ASP A 163 -4.35 -4.28 -7.21
N ARG A 164 -5.60 -4.01 -7.57
CA ARG A 164 -6.59 -3.40 -6.65
C ARG A 164 -6.73 -4.14 -5.30
N HIS A 165 -6.46 -5.44 -5.29
CA HIS A 165 -6.58 -6.27 -4.10
C HIS A 165 -5.31 -6.13 -3.25
N GLY A 166 -4.15 -6.08 -3.88
CA GLY A 166 -2.86 -5.93 -3.25
C GLY A 166 -2.64 -4.52 -2.71
N GLU A 167 -3.03 -3.48 -3.42
CA GLU A 167 -3.04 -2.09 -2.95
C GLU A 167 -3.86 -1.92 -1.67
N GLU A 168 -5.06 -2.50 -1.62
CA GLU A 168 -5.89 -2.47 -0.42
C GLU A 168 -5.27 -3.28 0.73
N ALA A 169 -4.59 -4.40 0.44
CA ALA A 169 -3.88 -5.17 1.45
C ALA A 169 -2.67 -4.40 2.00
N ALA A 170 -1.90 -3.76 1.12
CA ALA A 170 -0.76 -2.92 1.43
C ALA A 170 -1.19 -1.72 2.29
N TYR A 171 -2.23 -0.99 1.88
CA TYR A 171 -2.83 0.08 2.69
C TYR A 171 -3.21 -0.39 4.09
N ARG A 172 -3.97 -1.49 4.23
CA ARG A 172 -4.40 -2.00 5.54
C ARG A 172 -3.22 -2.34 6.44
N LYS A 173 -2.18 -2.98 5.90
CA LYS A 173 -0.98 -3.36 6.64
C LYS A 173 -0.21 -2.12 7.07
N HIS A 174 0.10 -1.24 6.12
CA HIS A 174 0.89 -0.04 6.35
C HIS A 174 0.20 0.93 7.29
N ALA A 175 -1.13 1.07 7.19
CA ALA A 175 -1.93 1.90 8.09
C ALA A 175 -1.73 1.54 9.57
N LEU A 176 -1.46 0.28 9.93
CA LEU A 176 -1.19 -0.11 11.32
C LEU A 176 0.09 0.51 11.88
N MET A 177 1.00 0.95 11.03
CA MET A 177 2.26 1.62 11.37
C MET A 177 2.14 3.15 11.49
N PHE A 178 0.93 3.69 11.31
CA PHE A 178 0.66 5.10 11.52
C PHE A 178 -0.21 5.34 12.75
N SER A 179 -0.13 6.55 13.31
CA SER A 179 -1.05 7.07 14.31
C SER A 179 -2.47 7.20 13.74
N PRO A 180 -3.53 7.15 14.57
CA PRO A 180 -4.90 7.36 14.11
C PRO A 180 -5.13 8.68 13.35
N LEU A 181 -4.30 9.70 13.62
CA LEU A 181 -4.36 10.98 12.92
C LEU A 181 -3.76 10.89 11.52
N ALA A 182 -2.52 10.38 11.40
CA ALA A 182 -1.83 10.23 10.12
C ALA A 182 -2.54 9.25 9.17
N ARG A 183 -3.17 8.19 9.70
CA ARG A 183 -4.00 7.24 8.91
C ARG A 183 -5.09 7.92 8.09
N LYS A 184 -5.58 9.09 8.52
CA LYS A 184 -6.61 9.82 7.77
C LYS A 184 -6.09 10.32 6.43
N ALA A 185 -4.88 10.87 6.41
CA ALA A 185 -4.19 11.32 5.19
C ALA A 185 -3.74 10.13 4.35
N LEU A 186 -3.15 9.10 4.98
CA LEU A 186 -2.73 7.88 4.30
C LEU A 186 -3.86 7.23 3.51
N ALA A 187 -5.07 7.19 4.07
CA ALA A 187 -6.23 6.64 3.38
C ALA A 187 -6.61 7.42 2.12
N THR A 188 -6.48 8.75 2.14
CA THR A 188 -6.72 9.57 0.95
C THR A 188 -5.67 9.28 -0.11
N GLU A 189 -4.40 9.31 0.28
CA GLU A 189 -3.25 9.21 -0.63
C GLU A 189 -3.09 7.83 -1.27
N THR A 190 -3.34 6.75 -0.53
CA THR A 190 -3.20 5.38 -1.05
C THR A 190 -4.54 4.86 -1.58
N ARG A 191 -5.45 4.53 -0.67
CA ARG A 191 -6.73 3.89 -0.99
C ARG A 191 -7.58 4.78 -1.90
N GLY A 192 -7.79 6.05 -1.53
CA GLY A 192 -8.66 6.97 -2.25
C GLY A 192 -8.21 7.18 -3.69
N GLN A 193 -6.97 7.63 -3.85
CA GLN A 193 -6.40 7.89 -5.17
C GLN A 193 -6.33 6.63 -6.03
N ASN A 194 -5.90 5.49 -5.48
CA ASN A 194 -5.86 4.24 -6.23
C ASN A 194 -7.27 3.80 -6.69
N HIS A 195 -8.29 3.88 -5.82
CA HIS A 195 -9.66 3.54 -6.21
C HIS A 195 -10.20 4.52 -7.26
N ALA A 196 -9.87 5.81 -7.17
CA ALA A 196 -10.23 6.80 -8.17
C ALA A 196 -9.55 6.51 -9.52
N MET A 197 -8.25 6.19 -9.53
CA MET A 197 -7.53 5.82 -10.74
C MET A 197 -8.17 4.60 -11.43
N ILE A 198 -8.43 3.53 -10.68
CA ILE A 198 -9.06 2.32 -11.23
C ILE A 198 -10.48 2.60 -11.73
N ALA A 199 -11.28 3.37 -10.98
CA ALA A 199 -12.65 3.73 -11.38
C ALA A 199 -12.70 4.57 -12.66
N ASN A 200 -11.64 5.34 -12.94
CA ASN A 200 -11.53 6.23 -14.10
C ASN A 200 -10.59 5.65 -15.18
N GLY A 201 -10.60 4.33 -15.37
CA GLY A 201 -9.93 3.69 -16.51
C GLY A 201 -8.41 3.66 -16.44
N GLY A 202 -7.82 3.82 -15.26
CA GLY A 202 -6.37 3.84 -15.04
C GLY A 202 -5.74 5.22 -15.16
N GLU A 203 -6.53 6.27 -15.39
CA GLU A 203 -6.03 7.64 -15.42
C GLU A 203 -5.65 8.12 -14.02
N PHE A 204 -4.41 8.60 -13.86
CA PHE A 204 -3.94 9.13 -12.59
C PHE A 204 -4.63 10.46 -12.28
N GLN A 205 -5.51 10.43 -11.29
CA GLN A 205 -6.33 11.58 -10.91
C GLN A 205 -5.49 12.60 -10.15
N ALA A 206 -5.92 13.87 -10.20
CA ALA A 206 -5.22 14.92 -9.49
C ALA A 206 -5.05 14.58 -8.00
N GLN A 207 -3.83 14.80 -7.50
CA GLN A 207 -3.45 14.56 -6.12
C GLN A 207 -4.22 15.53 -5.20
N LYS A 208 -4.48 15.13 -3.95
CA LYS A 208 -5.32 15.92 -3.03
C LYS A 208 -4.76 15.91 -1.62
N VAL A 209 -4.70 17.08 -0.98
CA VAL A 209 -4.44 17.22 0.46
C VAL A 209 -5.78 17.32 1.16
N ALA A 210 -6.45 16.19 1.29
CA ALA A 210 -7.80 16.10 1.83
C ALA A 210 -8.00 14.86 2.70
N ILE A 211 -9.12 14.78 3.42
CA ILE A 211 -9.49 13.63 4.23
C ILE A 211 -10.72 12.94 3.65
N LEU A 212 -10.56 11.70 3.21
CA LEU A 212 -11.69 10.85 2.85
C LEU A 212 -12.75 10.79 3.97
N PRO A 213 -14.05 10.68 3.63
CA PRO A 213 -15.09 10.53 4.64
C PRO A 213 -14.86 9.27 5.48
N LYS A 214 -15.28 9.29 6.76
CA LYS A 214 -14.98 8.21 7.72
C LYS A 214 -15.35 6.82 7.17
N TRP A 215 -16.49 6.70 6.51
CA TRP A 215 -16.95 5.42 5.96
C TRP A 215 -16.00 4.89 4.88
N ALA A 216 -15.36 5.74 4.08
CA ALA A 216 -14.44 5.33 3.01
C ALA A 216 -13.04 4.96 3.55
N ARG A 217 -12.70 5.46 4.75
CA ARG A 217 -11.45 5.13 5.46
C ARG A 217 -11.54 3.85 6.28
N ASP A 218 -12.75 3.39 6.59
CA ASP A 218 -12.99 2.20 7.40
C ASP A 218 -12.50 0.93 6.66
N PHE A 219 -11.90 -0.02 7.37
CA PHE A 219 -11.45 -1.27 6.75
C PHE A 219 -12.63 -2.14 6.29
N GLU A 220 -13.81 -1.98 6.88
CA GLU A 220 -15.01 -2.68 6.44
C GLU A 220 -15.59 -2.11 5.13
N ALA A 221 -15.11 -0.96 4.65
CA ALA A 221 -15.66 -0.25 3.47
C ALA A 221 -15.62 -1.06 2.17
N VAL A 222 -14.64 -1.96 2.03
CA VAL A 222 -14.45 -2.79 0.82
C VAL A 222 -14.89 -4.23 1.03
N ARG A 223 -15.49 -4.56 2.18
CA ARG A 223 -15.95 -5.91 2.47
C ARG A 223 -17.05 -6.31 1.47
N PRO A 224 -16.94 -7.48 0.81
CA PRO A 224 -17.99 -7.93 -0.10
C PRO A 224 -19.33 -8.06 0.61
N ALA A 225 -20.41 -7.62 -0.04
CA ALA A 225 -21.77 -7.68 0.51
C ALA A 225 -22.26 -9.12 0.71
N SER A 226 -21.75 -10.07 -0.09
CA SER A 226 -22.06 -11.49 0.04
C SER A 226 -20.86 -12.42 -0.22
N MET A 227 -20.99 -13.68 0.21
CA MET A 227 -20.02 -14.73 -0.13
C MET A 227 -19.99 -15.04 -1.64
N ALA A 228 -21.06 -14.75 -2.37
CA ALA A 228 -21.09 -14.89 -3.83
C ALA A 228 -20.18 -13.82 -4.48
N ASP A 229 -20.30 -12.56 -4.04
CA ASP A 229 -19.46 -11.47 -4.52
C ASP A 229 -17.98 -11.72 -4.19
N TYR A 230 -17.71 -12.21 -2.98
CA TYR A 230 -16.37 -12.61 -2.58
C TYR A 230 -15.78 -13.68 -3.50
N ARG A 231 -16.54 -14.75 -3.81
CA ARG A 231 -16.09 -15.82 -4.71
C ARG A 231 -15.90 -15.33 -6.13
N ALA A 232 -16.77 -14.45 -6.62
CA ALA A 232 -16.66 -13.88 -7.97
C ALA A 232 -15.37 -13.03 -8.08
N ALA A 233 -15.13 -12.16 -7.10
CA ALA A 233 -13.94 -11.33 -7.08
C ALA A 233 -12.64 -12.14 -6.88
N LEU A 234 -12.65 -13.23 -6.09
CA LEU A 234 -11.52 -14.16 -6.00
C LEU A 234 -11.20 -14.84 -7.35
N LYS A 235 -12.21 -15.26 -8.11
CA LYS A 235 -12.00 -15.85 -9.44
C LYS A 235 -11.37 -14.84 -10.40
N GLN A 236 -11.80 -13.57 -10.34
CA GLN A 236 -11.21 -12.50 -11.13
C GLN A 236 -9.74 -12.27 -10.73
N ALA A 237 -9.43 -12.21 -9.44
CA ALA A 237 -8.08 -12.06 -8.92
C ALA A 237 -7.15 -13.20 -9.38
N ALA A 238 -7.60 -14.45 -9.32
CA ALA A 238 -6.82 -15.61 -9.75
C ALA A 238 -6.45 -15.56 -11.25
N LYS A 239 -7.36 -15.04 -12.09
CA LYS A 239 -7.10 -14.86 -13.53
C LYS A 239 -6.02 -13.80 -13.77
N MET A 240 -6.02 -12.71 -13.00
CA MET A 240 -5.02 -11.64 -13.11
C MET A 240 -3.64 -12.08 -12.58
N HIS A 241 -3.60 -12.82 -11.48
CA HIS A 241 -2.35 -13.38 -10.94
C HIS A 241 -1.63 -14.31 -11.93
N ALA A 242 -2.39 -15.15 -12.65
CA ALA A 242 -1.83 -16.05 -13.66
C ALA A 242 -1.17 -15.27 -14.82
N SER A 243 -1.74 -14.13 -15.23
CA SER A 243 -1.16 -13.29 -16.28
C SER A 243 0.11 -12.52 -15.86
N GLN A 244 0.35 -12.32 -14.56
CA GLN A 244 1.50 -11.59 -14.03
C GLN A 244 2.70 -12.51 -13.66
N GLY A 245 2.62 -13.81 -13.98
CA GLY A 245 3.71 -14.75 -13.69
C GLY A 245 3.94 -15.01 -12.19
N LEU A 246 2.96 -14.70 -11.34
CA LEU A 246 3.01 -14.92 -9.89
C LEU A 246 2.53 -16.33 -9.47
N ALA A 247 2.31 -17.22 -10.45
CA ALA A 247 1.98 -18.62 -10.21
C ALA A 247 3.28 -19.45 -10.16
N GLY A 248 3.86 -19.58 -8.97
CA GLY A 248 5.10 -20.32 -8.74
C GLY A 248 5.56 -20.28 -7.30
#